data_AF-A0A8C9GIE4-F1
#
_entry.id   AF-A0A8C9GIE4-F1
#
_cell.length_a   1.000
_cell.length_b   1.000
_cell.length_c   1.000
_cell.angle_alpha   90.00
_cell.angle_beta   90.00
_cell.angle_gamma   90.00
#
_symmetry.space_group_name_H-M   'P 1'
#
loop_
_entity.id
_entity.type
_entity.pdbx_description
1 polymer ?
#
loop_
_entity_poly.entity_id
_entity_poly.type
_entity_poly.pdbx_seq_one_letter_code
_entity_poly.pdbx_strand_id
1 'polypeptide(L)'
;MKKTKMDIKQCYESSCNDKNKQNIYQNKDNTNSTKINKKIYPPDRVEIGRASWLILHTIAANYPNKPTEEEKQKYTSFFYAFSNLYPCHICKLDLLYTLKKHKFNCNNKIEFSKFIYNLHNKVNSDIVMTIIRLDEL
;
A
#
# COMPACT_ATOMS: atom_id res chain seq x y z
N MET A 1 -12.59 -17.85 -17.58
CA MET A 1 -11.86 -18.53 -16.48
C MET A 1 -12.43 -18.03 -15.15
N LYS A 2 -12.98 -18.94 -14.33
CA LYS A 2 -13.58 -18.59 -13.03
C LYS A 2 -12.45 -18.17 -12.08
N LYS A 3 -12.55 -16.98 -11.47
CA LYS A 3 -11.61 -16.47 -10.48
C LYS A 3 -11.74 -17.29 -9.20
N THR A 4 -10.73 -18.08 -8.87
CA THR A 4 -10.55 -18.57 -7.51
C THR A 4 -10.03 -17.40 -6.67
N LYS A 5 -10.83 -16.94 -5.71
CA LYS A 5 -10.41 -15.98 -4.68
C LYS A 5 -9.24 -16.65 -3.95
N MET A 6 -8.02 -16.17 -4.15
CA MET A 6 -6.85 -16.82 -3.59
C MET A 6 -6.87 -16.62 -2.07
N ASP A 7 -6.92 -17.74 -1.34
CA ASP A 7 -7.14 -17.71 0.10
C ASP A 7 -5.97 -17.03 0.81
N ILE A 8 -6.29 -16.04 1.67
CA ILE A 8 -5.33 -15.32 2.52
C ILE A 8 -4.47 -16.30 3.36
N LYS A 9 -4.99 -17.51 3.63
CA LYS A 9 -4.28 -18.62 4.29
C LYS A 9 -2.99 -19.08 3.59
N GLN A 10 -2.78 -18.74 2.31
CA GLN A 10 -1.56 -19.11 1.59
C GLN A 10 -0.41 -18.10 1.72
N CYS A 11 -0.64 -16.93 2.34
CA CYS A 11 0.46 -16.01 2.57
C CYS A 11 1.16 -16.30 3.90
N TYR A 12 2.36 -16.87 3.84
CA TYR A 12 3.16 -17.25 5.01
C TYR A 12 4.06 -16.12 5.54
N GLU A 13 4.17 -15.01 4.80
CA GLU A 13 5.04 -13.89 5.13
C GLU A 13 4.46 -13.07 6.29
N SER A 14 5.31 -12.59 7.20
CA SER A 14 4.86 -11.74 8.33
C SER A 14 4.17 -10.44 7.88
N SER A 15 4.51 -9.96 6.69
CA SER A 15 3.91 -8.82 5.98
C SER A 15 2.48 -9.06 5.49
N CYS A 16 2.00 -10.30 5.53
CA CYS A 16 0.62 -10.66 5.21
C CYS A 16 -0.27 -10.83 6.43
N ASN A 17 0.32 -10.97 7.62
CA ASN A 17 -0.43 -11.16 8.86
C ASN A 17 -0.73 -9.81 9.52
N ASP A 18 -1.97 -9.64 9.97
CA ASP A 18 -2.35 -8.54 10.84
C ASP A 18 -1.95 -8.93 12.28
N LYS A 19 -1.01 -8.22 12.89
CA LYS A 19 -0.61 -8.53 14.27
C LYS A 19 -1.74 -8.12 15.21
N ASN A 20 -2.15 -9.04 16.09
CA ASN A 20 -3.07 -8.71 17.17
C ASN A 20 -2.36 -7.79 18.17
N LYS A 21 -2.68 -6.48 18.15
CA LYS A 21 -2.05 -5.45 19.00
C LYS A 21 -2.20 -5.68 20.51
N GLN A 22 -3.01 -6.66 20.93
CA GLN A 22 -3.29 -6.95 22.33
C GLN A 22 -2.06 -7.46 23.11
N ASN A 23 -1.03 -8.03 22.47
CA ASN A 23 0.14 -8.57 23.16
C ASN A 23 1.34 -7.61 23.28
N ILE A 24 1.21 -6.35 22.86
CA ILE A 24 2.28 -5.33 23.01
C ILE A 24 2.02 -4.39 24.20
N TYR A 25 0.77 -4.36 24.70
CA TYR A 25 0.33 -3.48 25.80
C TYR A 25 -0.10 -4.21 27.07
N GLN A 26 0.15 -5.51 27.20
CA GLN A 26 -0.05 -6.23 28.47
C GLN A 26 1.26 -6.29 29.24
N ASN A 27 1.55 -5.20 29.94
CA ASN A 27 2.24 -5.12 31.24
C ASN A 27 2.44 -3.64 31.53
N LYS A 28 1.36 -3.01 32.01
CA LYS A 28 1.37 -1.61 32.43
C LYS A 28 1.15 -1.56 33.93
N ASP A 29 1.99 -2.25 34.69
CA ASP A 29 2.07 -2.10 36.14
C ASP A 29 3.39 -1.44 36.53
N ASN A 30 3.21 -0.23 37.05
CA ASN A 30 4.02 0.65 37.89
C ASN A 30 5.53 0.40 38.10
N THR A 31 6.22 1.54 38.06
CA THR A 31 7.52 1.92 38.66
C THR A 31 8.76 1.92 37.76
N ASN A 32 9.35 3.13 37.70
CA ASN A 32 10.75 3.49 37.44
C ASN A 32 11.45 3.01 36.14
N SER A 33 11.66 4.00 35.27
CA SER A 33 12.72 4.12 34.25
C SER A 33 13.67 2.92 34.11
N THR A 34 13.33 1.98 33.24
CA THR A 34 14.26 0.99 32.72
C THR A 34 14.03 0.85 31.21
N LYS A 35 15.13 0.90 30.45
CA LYS A 35 15.16 0.87 28.98
C LYS A 35 14.22 -0.21 28.44
N ILE A 36 13.12 0.21 27.82
CA ILE A 36 12.24 -0.71 27.11
C ILE A 36 13.05 -1.28 25.95
N ASN A 37 13.47 -2.53 26.09
CA ASN A 37 14.09 -3.30 25.01
C ASN A 37 12.98 -3.63 23.99
N LYS A 38 12.49 -2.61 23.26
CA LYS A 38 11.52 -2.76 22.20
C LYS A 38 12.19 -3.59 21.13
N LYS A 39 11.87 -4.89 21.07
CA LYS A 39 12.21 -5.71 19.90
C LYS A 39 11.61 -5.00 18.68
N ILE A 40 12.47 -4.50 17.81
CA ILE A 40 12.08 -3.85 16.56
C ILE A 40 11.71 -4.99 15.61
N TYR A 41 10.42 -5.12 15.34
CA TYR A 41 9.93 -6.08 14.35
C TYR A 41 9.65 -5.36 13.03
N PRO A 42 9.76 -6.05 11.89
CA PRO A 42 9.22 -5.55 10.64
C PRO A 42 7.74 -5.17 10.78
N PRO A 43 7.29 -4.09 10.10
CA PRO A 43 5.90 -3.67 10.11
C PRO A 43 4.96 -4.80 9.69
N ASP A 44 3.76 -4.83 10.28
CA ASP A 44 2.69 -5.73 9.83
C ASP A 44 2.04 -5.23 8.52
N ARG A 45 1.09 -6.02 7.99
CA ARG A 45 0.39 -5.73 6.73
C ARG A 45 -0.30 -4.36 6.73
N VAL A 46 -0.91 -3.98 7.84
CA VAL A 46 -1.65 -2.73 7.98
C VAL A 46 -0.69 -1.55 8.06
N GLU A 47 0.38 -1.69 8.85
CA GLU A 47 1.42 -0.68 9.03
C GLU A 47 2.13 -0.38 7.70
N ILE A 48 2.57 -1.42 6.98
CA ILE A 48 3.24 -1.23 5.69
C ILE A 48 2.26 -0.71 4.62
N GLY A 49 1.00 -1.12 4.66
CA GLY A 49 -0.04 -0.61 3.77
C GLY A 49 -0.27 0.90 3.94
N ARG A 50 -0.41 1.37 5.19
CA ARG A 50 -0.55 2.81 5.49
C ARG A 50 0.67 3.60 5.05
N ALA A 51 1.88 3.13 5.39
CA ALA A 51 3.12 3.80 5.00
C ALA A 51 3.26 3.88 3.47
N SER A 52 2.88 2.82 2.77
CA SER A 52 2.89 2.77 1.30
C SER A 52 1.95 3.79 0.69
N TRP A 53 0.71 3.90 1.19
CA TRP A 53 -0.24 4.90 0.68
C TRP A 53 0.25 6.33 0.89
N LEU A 54 0.89 6.63 2.02
CA LEU A 54 1.50 7.95 2.24
C LEU A 54 2.53 8.26 1.14
N ILE A 55 3.44 7.34 0.85
CA ILE A 55 4.44 7.50 -0.21
C ILE A 55 3.76 7.72 -1.56
N LEU A 56 2.81 6.86 -1.93
CA LEU A 56 2.18 6.90 -3.26
C LEU A 56 1.36 8.18 -3.47
N HIS A 57 0.60 8.62 -2.46
CA HIS A 57 -0.17 9.87 -2.54
C HIS A 57 0.74 11.10 -2.56
N THR A 58 1.84 11.12 -1.80
CA THR A 58 2.82 12.21 -1.88
C THR A 58 3.50 12.27 -3.25
N ILE A 59 3.87 11.12 -3.84
CA ILE A 59 4.41 11.07 -5.20
C ILE A 59 3.41 11.63 -6.21
N ALA A 60 2.12 11.28 -6.09
CA ALA A 60 1.07 11.80 -6.96
C ALA A 60 0.83 13.31 -6.81
N ALA A 61 0.82 13.80 -5.57
CA ALA A 61 0.68 15.22 -5.26
C ALA A 61 1.82 16.07 -5.83
N ASN A 62 3.01 15.48 -6.05
CA ASN A 62 4.17 16.15 -6.63
C ASN A 62 4.39 15.81 -8.11
N TYR A 63 3.49 15.07 -8.76
CA TYR A 63 3.63 14.75 -10.18
C TYR A 63 3.48 16.01 -11.04
N PRO A 64 4.28 16.19 -12.12
CA PRO A 64 4.20 17.37 -12.97
C PRO A 64 2.84 17.52 -13.68
N ASN A 65 2.39 18.75 -13.86
CA ASN A 65 1.20 19.03 -14.68
C ASN A 65 1.44 18.70 -16.17
N LYS A 66 2.68 18.84 -16.64
CA LYS A 66 3.13 18.58 -18.01
C LYS A 66 4.41 17.74 -17.98
N PRO A 67 4.31 16.43 -17.70
CA PRO A 67 5.48 15.56 -17.58
C PRO A 67 6.12 15.31 -18.95
N THR A 68 7.44 15.20 -18.99
CA THR A 68 8.18 14.71 -20.16
C THR A 68 7.98 13.20 -20.35
N GLU A 69 8.31 12.67 -21.53
CA GLU A 69 8.25 11.22 -21.75
C GLU A 69 9.22 10.45 -20.82
N GLU A 70 10.38 11.03 -20.51
CA GLU A 70 11.33 10.45 -19.54
C GLU A 70 10.72 10.39 -18.13
N GLU A 71 10.06 11.46 -17.69
CA GLU A 71 9.35 11.47 -16.40
C GLU A 71 8.25 10.39 -16.40
N LYS A 72 7.40 10.33 -17.42
CA LYS A 72 6.37 9.28 -17.51
C LYS A 72 6.96 7.87 -17.39
N GLN A 73 8.07 7.61 -18.08
CA GLN A 73 8.77 6.32 -18.02
C GLN A 73 9.36 6.05 -16.63
N LYS A 74 9.95 7.05 -15.98
CA LYS A 74 10.52 6.95 -14.63
C LYS A 74 9.45 6.59 -13.60
N TYR A 75 8.31 7.29 -13.59
CA TYR A 75 7.23 7.02 -12.64
C TYR A 75 6.56 5.66 -12.90
N THR A 76 6.41 5.29 -14.18
CA THR A 76 5.93 3.95 -14.56
C THR A 76 6.85 2.85 -14.06
N SER A 77 8.15 2.99 -14.30
CA SER A 77 9.17 2.03 -13.86
C SER A 77 9.21 1.91 -12.34
N PHE A 78 9.14 3.03 -11.63
CA PHE A 78 9.00 3.04 -10.18
C PHE A 78 7.79 2.24 -9.72
N PHE A 79 6.62 2.46 -10.32
CA PHE A 79 5.38 1.81 -9.88
C PHE A 79 5.40 0.29 -10.10
N TYR A 80 5.95 -0.16 -11.22
CA TYR A 80 6.16 -1.59 -11.48
C TYR A 80 7.20 -2.20 -10.53
N ALA A 81 8.31 -1.51 -10.28
CA ALA A 81 9.33 -1.98 -9.33
C ALA A 81 8.77 -2.08 -7.91
N PHE A 82 8.10 -1.01 -7.45
CA PHE A 82 7.41 -0.95 -6.15
C PHE A 82 6.43 -2.12 -6.00
N SER A 83 5.60 -2.35 -7.01
CA SER A 83 4.62 -3.43 -6.99
C SER A 83 5.26 -4.81 -6.97
N ASN A 84 6.34 -5.01 -7.73
CA ASN A 84 7.08 -6.27 -7.74
C ASN A 84 7.85 -6.54 -6.44
N LEU A 85 8.23 -5.51 -5.71
CA LEU A 85 8.94 -5.62 -4.43
C LEU A 85 8.01 -5.49 -3.22
N TYR A 86 6.70 -5.34 -3.43
CA TYR A 86 5.76 -5.15 -2.34
C TYR A 86 5.77 -6.39 -1.42
N PRO A 87 6.00 -6.21 -0.10
CA PRO A 87 6.42 -7.30 0.77
C PRO A 87 5.30 -8.29 1.12
N CYS A 88 4.04 -7.95 0.88
CA CYS A 88 2.90 -8.86 1.02
C CYS A 88 2.64 -9.55 -0.33
N HIS A 89 2.93 -10.86 -0.45
CA HIS A 89 2.83 -11.60 -1.70
C HIS A 89 1.45 -11.50 -2.37
N ILE A 90 0.37 -11.71 -1.61
CA ILE A 90 -0.99 -11.63 -2.15
C ILE A 90 -1.33 -10.20 -2.60
N CYS A 91 -0.91 -9.19 -1.84
CA CYS A 91 -1.11 -7.79 -2.17
C CYS A 91 -0.34 -7.41 -3.44
N LYS A 92 0.90 -7.90 -3.59
CA LYS A 92 1.74 -7.75 -4.78
C LYS A 92 1.05 -8.31 -6.02
N LEU A 93 0.53 -9.54 -5.95
CA LEU A 93 -0.11 -10.17 -7.10
C LEU A 93 -1.36 -9.40 -7.55
N ASP A 94 -2.19 -8.97 -6.60
CA ASP A 94 -3.37 -8.15 -6.90
C ASP A 94 -3.01 -6.77 -7.48
N LEU A 95 -1.96 -6.14 -6.96
CA LEU A 95 -1.47 -4.85 -7.45
C LEU A 95 -0.93 -4.97 -8.89
N LEU A 96 -0.09 -5.97 -9.16
CA LEU A 96 0.43 -6.24 -10.51
C LEU A 96 -0.68 -6.58 -11.51
N TYR A 97 -1.67 -7.37 -11.09
CA TYR A 97 -2.85 -7.64 -11.93
C TYR A 97 -3.62 -6.36 -12.24
N THR A 98 -3.82 -5.50 -11.24
CA THR A 98 -4.53 -4.23 -11.41
C THR A 98 -3.79 -3.30 -12.37
N LEU A 99 -2.46 -3.21 -12.27
CA LEU A 99 -1.64 -2.41 -13.17
C LEU A 99 -1.72 -2.89 -14.63
N LYS A 100 -1.65 -4.20 -14.86
CA LYS A 100 -1.78 -4.78 -16.20
C LYS A 100 -3.15 -4.49 -16.81
N LYS A 101 -4.22 -4.56 -15.99
CA LYS A 101 -5.59 -4.38 -16.47
C LYS A 101 -5.95 -2.92 -16.75
N HIS A 102 -5.55 -2.00 -15.88
CA HIS A 102 -6.05 -0.62 -15.89
C HIS A 102 -5.22 0.37 -16.71
N LYS A 103 -4.19 -0.11 -17.44
CA LYS A 103 -3.25 0.71 -18.24
C LYS A 103 -2.80 1.96 -17.46
N PHE A 104 -1.76 1.78 -16.64
CA PHE A 104 -1.15 2.85 -15.84
C PHE A 104 -1.09 4.18 -16.62
N ASN A 105 -1.86 5.17 -16.17
CA ASN A 105 -2.02 6.45 -16.85
C ASN A 105 -1.25 7.54 -16.08
N CYS A 106 -0.34 8.21 -16.79
CA CYS A 106 0.58 9.22 -16.27
C CYS A 106 0.68 10.46 -17.16
N ASN A 107 -0.35 10.76 -17.95
CA ASN A 107 -0.27 11.86 -18.92
C ASN A 107 -0.10 13.24 -18.27
N ASN A 108 -0.69 13.44 -17.09
CA ASN A 108 -0.62 14.66 -16.30
C ASN A 108 -0.92 14.35 -14.83
N LYS A 109 -0.68 15.34 -13.96
CA LYS A 109 -0.94 15.26 -12.51
C LYS A 109 -2.34 14.77 -12.16
N ILE A 110 -3.37 15.30 -12.82
CA ILE A 110 -4.76 14.97 -12.50
C ILE A 110 -5.05 13.50 -12.81
N GLU A 111 -4.63 13.02 -13.99
CA GLU A 111 -4.83 11.63 -14.39
C GLU A 111 -4.05 10.66 -13.49
N PHE A 112 -2.81 11.02 -13.12
CA PHE A 112 -2.00 10.21 -12.23
C PHE A 112 -2.58 10.14 -10.80
N SER A 113 -2.96 11.28 -10.21
CA SER A 113 -3.60 11.30 -8.90
C SER A 113 -4.92 10.54 -8.88
N LYS A 114 -5.75 10.66 -9.94
CA LYS A 114 -6.98 9.87 -10.09
C LYS A 114 -6.69 8.38 -10.16
N PHE A 115 -5.63 7.96 -10.86
CA PHE A 115 -5.23 6.56 -10.90
C PHE A 115 -4.88 6.03 -9.50
N ILE A 116 -4.05 6.75 -8.73
CA ILE A 116 -3.67 6.34 -7.36
C ILE A 116 -4.88 6.28 -6.44
N TYR A 117 -5.76 7.27 -6.50
CA TYR A 117 -7.00 7.29 -5.75
C TYR A 117 -7.90 6.08 -6.08
N ASN A 118 -8.13 5.81 -7.36
CA ASN A 118 -8.98 4.69 -7.80
C ASN A 118 -8.39 3.35 -7.35
N LEU A 119 -7.07 3.21 -7.42
CA LEU A 119 -6.36 2.04 -6.92
C LEU A 119 -6.53 1.88 -5.40
N HIS A 120 -6.38 2.95 -4.62
CA HIS A 120 -6.57 2.92 -3.17
C HIS A 120 -8.00 2.52 -2.80
N ASN A 121 -9.00 3.10 -3.45
CA ASN A 121 -10.40 2.78 -3.18
C ASN A 121 -10.80 1.37 -3.61
N LYS A 122 -10.20 0.83 -4.67
CA LYS A 122 -10.34 -0.60 -4.99
C LYS A 122 -9.89 -1.46 -3.81
N VAL A 123 -8.72 -1.17 -3.25
CA VAL A 123 -8.20 -1.91 -2.09
C VAL A 123 -9.11 -1.72 -0.87
N ASN A 124 -9.58 -0.50 -0.60
CA ASN A 124 -10.52 -0.25 0.50
C ASN A 124 -11.81 -1.07 0.35
N SER A 125 -12.35 -1.19 -0.86
CA SER A 125 -13.50 -2.05 -1.14
C SER A 125 -13.19 -3.53 -0.91
N ASP A 126 -11.98 -3.99 -1.23
CA ASP A 126 -11.56 -5.39 -1.06
C ASP A 126 -11.39 -5.77 0.42
N ILE A 127 -11.10 -4.80 1.30
CA ILE A 127 -10.90 -5.00 2.75
C ILE A 127 -12.02 -4.40 3.63
N VAL A 128 -13.13 -3.95 3.02
CA VAL A 128 -14.29 -3.35 3.70
C VAL A 128 -13.91 -2.12 4.56
N MET A 129 -13.01 -1.29 4.03
CA MET A 129 -12.66 0.02 4.59
C MET A 129 -13.45 1.15 3.92
N THR A 130 -13.51 2.30 4.58
CA THR A 130 -14.16 3.51 4.06
C THR A 130 -13.55 3.94 2.73
N ILE A 131 -14.42 4.24 1.76
CA ILE A 131 -14.05 4.82 0.47
C ILE A 131 -13.72 6.30 0.69
N ILE A 132 -12.51 6.71 0.32
CA ILE A 132 -12.06 8.10 0.36
C ILE A 132 -12.77 8.84 -0.76
N ARG A 133 -13.19 10.11 -0.58
CA ARG A 133 -13.81 10.89 -1.65
C ARG A 133 -12.78 11.71 -2.44
N LEU A 134 -13.10 12.01 -3.70
CA LEU A 134 -12.20 12.73 -4.63
C LEU A 134 -11.90 14.17 -4.20
N ASP A 135 -12.78 14.78 -3.41
CA ASP A 135 -12.66 16.12 -2.85
C ASP A 135 -11.77 16.19 -1.59
N GLU A 136 -11.34 15.04 -1.07
CA GLU A 136 -10.45 14.94 0.10
C GLU A 136 -8.96 14.79 -0.30
N LEU A 137 -8.65 15.00 -1.59
CA LEU A 137 -7.29 14.89 -2.18
C LEU A 137 -6.59 16.24 -2.36
#